data_AF-A0A9P6CCF3-F1
#
_entry.id   AF-A0A9P6CCF3-F1
#
_cell.length_a   1.000
_cell.length_b   1.000
_cell.length_c   1.000
_cell.angle_alpha   90.00
_cell.angle_beta   90.00
_cell.angle_gamma   90.00
#
_symmetry.space_group_name_H-M   'P 1'
#
loop_
_entity.id
_entity.type
_entity.pdbx_description
1 polymer ?
#
loop_
_entity_poly.entity_id
_entity_poly.type
_entity_poly.pdbx_seq_one_letter_code
_entity_poly.pdbx_strand_id
1 'polypeptide(L)'
;MRKFRVQTVSRRIIVSVKVDEKPPHICALVHRMQRDKDIPAFPWDLYASTLGIHTTYADWFDAPKIIPISRINSPLALIPIHSQRIQKDLWVSVSFDHASNSVHPVSLVKLYGPYR
;
A
#
# COMPACT_ATOMS: atom_id res chain seq x y z
N MET A 1 -19.85 21.23 12.10
CA MET A 1 -19.99 20.06 11.20
C MET A 1 -19.25 20.38 9.90
N ARG A 2 -18.04 19.85 9.67
CA ARG A 2 -17.25 20.17 8.47
C ARG A 2 -17.78 19.37 7.27
N LYS A 3 -18.15 20.06 6.19
CA LYS A 3 -18.60 19.42 4.94
C LYS A 3 -17.38 19.00 4.14
N PHE A 4 -17.12 17.70 4.06
CA PHE A 4 -16.08 17.14 3.18
C PHE A 4 -16.70 16.87 1.81
N ARG A 5 -16.11 17.42 0.75
CA ARG A 5 -16.47 17.10 -0.62
C ARG A 5 -15.33 16.30 -1.24
N VAL A 6 -15.58 15.02 -1.48
CA VAL A 6 -14.67 14.10 -2.16
C VAL A 6 -14.91 14.23 -3.66
N GLN A 7 -13.88 14.60 -4.42
CA GLN A 7 -13.92 14.58 -5.88
C GLN A 7 -12.88 13.59 -6.40
N THR A 8 -13.34 12.65 -7.23
CA THR A 8 -12.51 11.63 -7.87
C THR A 8 -11.97 12.18 -9.19
N VAL A 9 -10.65 12.31 -9.33
CA VAL A 9 -10.01 12.67 -10.60
C VAL A 9 -9.53 11.38 -11.27
N SER A 10 -9.93 11.19 -12.53
CA SER A 10 -9.80 9.92 -13.27
C SER A 10 -8.36 9.42 -13.47
N ARG A 11 -8.21 8.08 -13.53
CA ARG A 11 -7.05 7.23 -13.91
C ARG A 11 -5.93 6.99 -12.89
N ARG A 12 -5.97 7.63 -11.73
CA ARG A 12 -5.26 7.28 -10.48
C ARG A 12 -6.22 7.67 -9.37
N ILE A 13 -6.48 6.87 -8.33
CA ILE A 13 -7.41 7.29 -7.26
C ILE A 13 -6.72 8.35 -6.39
N ILE A 14 -6.59 9.55 -6.96
CA ILE A 14 -6.18 10.77 -6.31
C ILE A 14 -7.48 11.45 -5.92
N VAL A 15 -7.66 11.59 -4.60
CA VAL A 15 -8.81 12.27 -4.03
C VAL A 15 -8.38 13.67 -3.67
N SER A 16 -9.07 14.68 -4.21
CA SER A 16 -8.95 16.04 -3.69
C SER A 16 -9.90 16.18 -2.50
N VAL A 17 -9.34 16.53 -1.35
CA VAL A 17 -10.13 16.87 -0.16
C VAL A 17 -10.15 18.38 -0.02
N LYS A 18 -11.33 18.97 -0.20
CA LYS A 18 -11.55 20.40 0.09
C LYS A 18 -12.04 20.57 1.52
N VAL A 19 -11.31 21.36 2.31
CA VAL A 19 -11.71 21.79 3.66
C VAL A 19 -11.84 23.31 3.63
N ASP A 20 -13.07 23.80 3.65
CA ASP A 20 -13.40 25.23 3.61
C ASP A 20 -12.77 25.96 2.40
N GLU A 21 -12.27 27.18 2.58
CA GLU A 21 -11.62 28.00 1.54
C GLU A 21 -10.14 27.67 1.32
N LYS A 22 -9.62 26.59 1.94
CA LYS A 22 -8.22 26.20 1.77
C LYS A 22 -7.96 25.57 0.40
N PRO A 23 -6.74 25.74 -0.15
CA PRO A 23 -6.35 25.04 -1.37
C PRO A 23 -6.53 23.51 -1.18
N PRO A 24 -7.01 22.80 -2.21
CA PRO A 24 -7.30 21.38 -2.11
C PRO A 24 -6.04 20.59 -1.78
N HIS A 25 -6.12 19.75 -0.76
CA HIS A 25 -5.04 18.83 -0.43
C HIS A 25 -5.14 17.59 -1.33
N ILE A 26 -4.05 17.28 -2.01
CA ILE A 26 -3.95 16.08 -2.84
C ILE A 26 -3.63 14.88 -1.92
N CYS A 27 -4.57 13.94 -1.86
CA CYS A 27 -4.45 12.75 -1.03
C CYS A 27 -4.54 11.48 -1.89
N ALA A 28 -3.94 10.41 -1.39
CA ALA A 28 -4.10 9.07 -1.91
C ALA A 28 -5.04 8.27 -1.02
N LEU A 29 -5.93 7.50 -1.65
CA LEU A 29 -6.67 6.43 -0.99
C LEU A 29 -5.80 5.16 -1.05
N VAL A 30 -5.43 4.62 0.10
CA VAL A 30 -4.55 3.45 0.21
C VAL A 30 -5.22 2.33 0.98
N HIS A 31 -4.83 1.11 0.63
CA HIS A 31 -5.18 -0.09 1.37
C HIS A 31 -3.92 -0.70 1.96
N ARG A 32 -3.98 -1.08 3.24
CA ARG A 32 -2.89 -1.82 3.86
C ARG A 32 -3.04 -3.30 3.52
N MET A 33 -1.95 -3.92 3.07
CA MET A 33 -1.93 -5.37 2.85
C MET A 33 -1.89 -6.10 4.19
N GLN A 34 -2.64 -7.19 4.28
CA GLN A 34 -2.73 -7.97 5.52
C GLN A 34 -1.61 -9.01 5.64
N ARG A 35 -1.13 -9.14 6.88
CA ARG A 35 -0.19 -10.17 7.33
C ARG A 35 -0.57 -10.56 8.74
N ASP A 36 -0.53 -11.84 9.04
CA ASP A 36 -0.69 -12.39 10.38
C ASP A 36 0.39 -13.44 10.67
N LYS A 37 0.19 -14.20 11.76
CA LYS A 37 1.09 -15.25 12.23
C LYS A 37 0.98 -16.56 11.45
N ASP A 38 -0.02 -16.70 10.59
CA ASP A 38 -0.23 -17.93 9.82
C ASP A 38 0.63 -17.92 8.54
N ILE A 39 1.05 -16.75 8.07
CA ILE A 39 2.07 -16.64 7.00
C ILE A 39 3.39 -17.26 7.50
N PRO A 40 3.97 -18.24 6.78
CA PRO A 40 5.22 -18.86 7.19
C PRO A 40 6.37 -17.86 7.17
N ALA A 41 7.37 -18.10 8.01
CA ALA A 41 8.60 -17.33 7.97
C ALA A 41 9.36 -17.59 6.66
N PHE A 42 9.83 -16.52 6.03
CA PHE A 42 10.65 -16.54 4.83
C PHE A 42 12.11 -16.14 5.14
N PRO A 43 13.09 -16.52 4.30
CA PRO A 43 14.50 -16.22 4.56
C PRO A 43 14.81 -14.74 4.76
N TRP A 44 14.06 -13.85 4.10
CA TRP A 44 14.23 -12.40 4.22
C TRP A 44 13.58 -11.79 5.47
N ASP A 45 12.76 -12.53 6.24
CA ASP A 45 12.07 -11.97 7.40
C ASP A 45 13.05 -11.43 8.47
N LEU A 46 14.23 -12.04 8.58
CA LEU A 46 15.29 -11.61 9.51
C LEU A 46 15.82 -10.20 9.20
N TYR A 47 15.76 -9.79 7.94
CA TYR A 47 16.29 -8.51 7.45
C TYR A 47 15.21 -7.71 6.71
N ALA A 48 13.92 -8.00 6.94
CA ALA A 48 12.81 -7.46 6.17
C ALA A 48 12.77 -5.93 6.17
N SER A 49 13.06 -5.30 7.31
CA SER A 49 13.12 -3.84 7.45
C SER A 49 14.29 -3.22 6.68
N THR A 50 15.44 -3.89 6.67
CA THR A 50 16.65 -3.43 5.96
C THR A 50 16.52 -3.61 4.45
N LEU A 51 16.03 -4.78 4.02
CA LEU A 51 15.86 -5.13 2.61
C LEU A 51 14.58 -4.52 2.01
N GLY A 52 13.68 -3.98 2.84
CA GLY A 52 12.37 -3.51 2.39
C GLY A 52 11.51 -4.62 1.75
N ILE A 53 11.72 -5.87 2.16
CA ILE A 53 11.01 -7.04 1.63
C ILE A 53 9.99 -7.51 2.67
N HIS A 54 8.73 -7.56 2.27
CA HIS A 54 7.65 -8.04 3.14
C HIS A 54 6.73 -9.00 2.39
N THR A 55 6.26 -10.02 3.10
CA THR A 55 5.28 -10.98 2.58
C THR A 55 3.90 -10.71 3.20
N THR A 56 2.87 -10.69 2.35
CA THR A 56 1.47 -10.43 2.72
C THR A 56 0.53 -11.34 1.94
N TYR A 57 -0.73 -11.45 2.36
CA TYR A 57 -1.75 -12.18 1.61
C TYR A 57 -2.11 -11.46 0.30
N ALA A 58 -2.21 -12.22 -0.79
CA ALA A 58 -2.67 -11.67 -2.06
C ALA A 58 -4.14 -11.24 -1.95
N ASP A 59 -4.45 -10.04 -2.44
CA ASP A 59 -5.80 -9.45 -2.47
C ASP A 59 -6.52 -9.29 -1.12
N TRP A 60 -5.82 -9.44 0.01
CA TRP A 60 -6.38 -9.23 1.34
C TRP A 60 -5.93 -7.88 1.89
N PHE A 61 -6.90 -6.99 2.05
CA PHE A 61 -6.68 -5.59 2.35
C PHE A 61 -7.50 -5.15 3.55
N ASP A 62 -6.90 -4.28 4.38
CA ASP A 62 -7.63 -3.54 5.39
C ASP A 62 -8.60 -2.51 4.77
N ALA A 63 -9.47 -1.98 5.63
CA ALA A 63 -10.29 -0.82 5.29
C ALA A 63 -9.44 0.33 4.73
N PRO A 64 -9.95 1.05 3.70
CA PRO A 64 -9.20 2.10 3.04
C PRO A 64 -8.86 3.25 4.00
N LYS A 65 -7.68 3.83 3.80
CA LYS A 65 -7.20 5.00 4.54
C LYS A 65 -6.81 6.11 3.57
N ILE A 66 -7.04 7.36 3.97
CA ILE A 66 -6.61 8.53 3.20
C ILE A 66 -5.29 9.01 3.78
N ILE A 67 -4.25 9.10 2.95
CA ILE A 67 -2.94 9.64 3.34
C ILE A 67 -2.52 10.78 2.39
N PRO A 68 -1.71 11.75 2.84
CA PRO A 68 -1.07 12.70 1.95
C PRO A 68 -0.18 11.98 0.93
N ILE A 69 -0.17 12.43 -0.33
CA ILE A 69 0.71 11.84 -1.36
C ILE A 69 2.19 11.92 -0.97
N SER A 70 2.60 12.94 -0.22
CA SER A 70 3.97 13.09 0.30
C SER A 70 4.42 11.96 1.22
N ARG A 71 3.51 11.09 1.70
CA ARG A 71 3.84 9.89 2.48
C ARG A 71 4.11 8.65 1.62
N ILE A 72 3.87 8.71 0.32
CA ILE A 72 4.20 7.64 -0.63
C ILE A 72 5.63 7.91 -1.12
N ASN A 73 6.59 7.16 -0.61
CA ASN A 73 8.01 7.46 -0.78
C ASN A 73 8.80 6.42 -1.60
N SER A 74 8.18 5.35 -2.13
CA SER A 74 8.97 4.36 -2.88
C SER A 74 8.18 3.62 -3.96
N PRO A 75 8.77 3.37 -5.15
CA PRO A 75 8.27 2.35 -6.05
C PRO A 75 8.42 0.96 -5.41
N LEU A 76 7.40 0.13 -5.60
CA LEU A 76 7.31 -1.23 -5.05
C LEU A 76 7.21 -2.24 -6.18
N ALA A 77 8.05 -3.27 -6.16
CA ALA A 77 7.80 -4.50 -6.92
C ALA A 77 6.88 -5.42 -6.12
N LEU A 78 5.93 -6.06 -6.80
CA LEU A 78 5.06 -7.09 -6.22
C LEU A 78 5.31 -8.38 -6.97
N ILE A 79 5.80 -9.38 -6.24
CA ILE A 79 6.10 -10.71 -6.76
C ILE A 79 5.02 -11.66 -6.23
N PRO A 80 4.17 -12.21 -7.10
CA PRO A 80 3.18 -13.21 -6.68
C PRO A 80 3.87 -14.53 -6.40
N ILE A 81 3.54 -15.14 -5.26
CA ILE A 81 3.97 -16.49 -4.90
C ILE A 81 2.79 -17.28 -4.35
N HIS A 82 2.83 -18.61 -4.46
CA HIS A 82 1.84 -19.49 -3.85
C HIS A 82 2.48 -20.23 -2.67
N SER A 83 1.86 -20.18 -1.49
CA SER A 83 2.33 -20.94 -0.34
C SER A 83 1.63 -22.29 -0.24
N GLN A 84 2.36 -23.36 -0.52
CA GLN A 84 1.86 -24.73 -0.36
C GLN A 84 1.53 -25.09 1.10
N ARG A 85 2.14 -24.41 2.08
CA ARG A 85 1.90 -24.71 3.51
C ARG A 85 0.53 -24.25 3.98
N ILE A 86 0.10 -23.07 3.54
CA ILE A 86 -1.17 -22.46 3.94
C ILE A 86 -2.21 -22.46 2.81
N GLN A 87 -1.86 -23.03 1.64
CA GLN A 87 -2.72 -23.14 0.46
C GLN A 87 -3.33 -21.78 0.04
N LYS A 88 -2.50 -20.72 0.09
CA LYS A 88 -2.91 -19.35 -0.19
C LYS A 88 -1.87 -18.65 -1.06
N ASP A 89 -2.37 -17.75 -1.90
CA ASP A 89 -1.56 -16.82 -2.66
C ASP A 89 -1.05 -15.69 -1.76
N LEU A 90 0.22 -15.35 -1.94
CA LEU A 90 0.91 -14.31 -1.20
C LEU A 90 1.56 -13.34 -2.19
N TRP A 91 1.76 -12.11 -1.75
CA TRP A 91 2.59 -11.13 -2.44
C TRP A 91 3.84 -10.86 -1.61
N VAL A 92 4.99 -10.95 -2.28
CA VAL A 92 6.26 -10.44 -1.78
C VAL A 92 6.44 -9.04 -2.36
N SER A 93 6.36 -8.04 -1.49
CA SER A 93 6.59 -6.64 -1.84
C SER A 93 8.04 -6.25 -1.57
N VAL A 94 8.69 -5.63 -2.54
CA VAL A 94 10.09 -5.16 -2.45
C VAL A 94 10.11 -3.66 -2.69
N SER A 95 10.55 -2.90 -1.68
CA SER A 95 10.81 -1.45 -1.78
C SER A 95 12.16 -1.20 -2.45
N PHE A 96 12.20 -0.35 -3.48
CA PHE A 96 13.46 0.04 -4.13
C PHE A 96 14.10 1.29 -3.52
N ASP A 97 13.40 1.97 -2.62
CA ASP A 97 13.96 3.08 -1.84
C ASP A 97 14.20 2.63 -0.40
N HIS A 98 15.45 2.71 0.03
CA HIS A 98 15.92 2.42 1.38
C HIS A 98 16.29 3.70 2.16
N ALA A 99 16.07 4.88 1.59
CA ALA A 99 16.65 6.15 2.06
C ALA A 99 15.97 6.78 3.29
N SER A 100 15.08 6.10 4.02
CA SER A 100 14.63 6.62 5.33
C SER A 100 14.16 5.52 6.28
N ASN A 101 14.66 5.59 7.52
CA ASN A 101 14.51 4.66 8.66
C ASN A 101 13.06 4.47 9.20
N SER A 102 12.02 4.68 8.38
CA SER A 102 10.63 4.47 8.78
C SER A 102 9.80 3.98 7.60
N VAL A 103 10.11 2.77 7.14
CA VAL A 103 9.23 2.04 6.21
C VAL A 103 8.01 1.61 7.01
N HIS A 104 6.90 2.34 6.85
CA HIS A 104 5.61 1.85 7.32
C HIS A 104 5.23 0.59 6.52
N PRO A 105 4.68 -0.45 7.17
CA PRO A 105 4.34 -1.71 6.51
C PRO A 105 3.40 -1.45 5.33
N VAL A 106 3.99 -1.59 4.14
CA VAL A 106 3.47 -1.73 2.79
C VAL A 106 1.99 -1.39 2.64
N SER A 107 1.73 -0.12 2.32
CA SER A 107 0.44 0.32 1.81
C SER A 107 0.45 0.16 0.29
N LEU A 108 -0.43 -0.68 -0.24
CA LEU A 108 -0.62 -0.79 -1.67
C LEU A 108 -1.53 0.35 -2.12
N VAL A 109 -1.03 1.19 -3.02
CA VAL A 109 -1.89 2.06 -3.81
C VAL A 109 -2.45 1.17 -4.91
N LYS A 110 -3.69 0.68 -4.77
CA LYS A 110 -4.34 -0.10 -5.84
C LYS A 110 -4.69 0.85 -6.97
N LEU A 111 -3.79 0.94 -7.95
CA LEU A 111 -4.00 1.67 -9.19
C LEU A 111 -4.93 0.83 -10.07
N TYR A 112 -6.23 1.13 -10.03
CA TYR A 112 -7.18 0.55 -10.98
C TYR A 112 -6.93 1.18 -12.37
N GLY A 113 -6.46 0.37 -13.31
CA GLY A 113 -6.37 0.69 -14.73
C GLY A 113 -6.70 -0.55 -15.56
N PRO A 114 -7.41 -0.41 -16.70
CA PRO A 114 -7.72 -1.54 -17.55
C PRO A 114 -6.44 -2.03 -18.22
N TYR A 115 -6.20 -3.34 -18.16
CA TYR A 115 -5.38 -3.99 -19.18
C TYR A 115 -6.13 -3.89 -20.51
N ARG A 116 -5.68 -3.02 -21.40
CA ARG A 116 -5.76 -3.14 -22.86
C ARG A 116 -4.88 -2.09 -23.52
#